data_AF-A0A6J8AA77-F1
#
_entry.id   AF-A0A6J8AA77-F1
#
_cell.length_a   1.000
_cell.length_b   1.000
_cell.length_c   1.000
_cell.angle_alpha   90.00
_cell.angle_beta   90.00
_cell.angle_gamma   90.00
#
_symmetry.space_group_name_H-M   'P 1'
#
loop_
_entity.id
_entity.type
_entity.pdbx_description
1 polymer ?
#
loop_
_entity_poly.entity_id
_entity_poly.type
_entity_poly.pdbx_seq_one_letter_code
_entity_poly.pdbx_strand_id
1 'polypeptide(L)'
;MLWVPSTLRRNLRHCPKDCRKQAYIGLIGSLLEYASIVWDPYLIKDINALERAQRQALRIISGDYTSREEDSIRRLMNELKLQTLENRRRHSKLTFLYKVVGELVPAIPQDTVLVNERPKRQIKSKQFSDYKTTNIVDRFVQNNSKCFKIPPS
;
A
#
# COMPACT_ATOMS: atom_id res chain seq x y z
N MET A 1 -8.85 -17.37 6.46
CA MET A 1 -7.72 -17.01 5.57
C MET A 1 -6.36 -17.40 6.16
N LEU A 2 -6.20 -18.63 6.70
CA LEU A 2 -4.97 -19.07 7.40
C LEU A 2 -4.07 -20.00 6.54
N TRP A 3 -4.48 -20.33 5.32
CA TRP A 3 -3.80 -21.35 4.49
C TRP A 3 -2.79 -20.78 3.49
N VAL A 4 -2.83 -19.47 3.19
CA VAL A 4 -2.06 -18.94 2.05
C VAL A 4 -0.54 -18.87 2.33
N PRO A 5 -0.06 -18.50 3.52
CA PRO A 5 1.38 -18.58 3.80
C PRO A 5 1.91 -20.03 3.84
N SER A 6 1.08 -21.01 4.20
CA SER A 6 1.53 -22.40 4.33
C SER A 6 1.80 -23.07 2.98
N THR A 7 1.13 -22.65 1.91
CA THR A 7 1.41 -23.10 0.54
C THR A 7 2.79 -22.63 0.06
N LEU A 8 3.19 -21.40 0.39
CA LEU A 8 4.52 -20.87 0.08
C LEU A 8 5.61 -21.74 0.74
N ARG A 9 5.41 -22.09 2.02
CA ARG A 9 6.36 -22.92 2.77
C ARG A 9 6.48 -24.34 2.21
N ARG A 10 5.37 -24.96 1.82
CA ARG A 10 5.33 -26.34 1.32
C ARG A 10 5.99 -26.47 -0.05
N ASN A 11 5.67 -25.56 -0.97
CA ASN A 11 6.10 -25.66 -2.36
C ASN A 11 7.48 -25.03 -2.62
N LEU A 12 7.81 -23.93 -1.92
CA LEU A 12 9.02 -23.14 -2.22
C LEU A 12 10.12 -23.27 -1.16
N ARG A 13 10.15 -24.41 -0.45
CA ARG A 13 11.11 -24.66 0.64
C ARG A 13 12.57 -24.56 0.17
N HIS A 14 12.87 -25.04 -1.03
CA HIS A 14 14.23 -25.14 -1.59
C HIS A 14 14.55 -24.01 -2.58
N CYS A 15 13.68 -23.00 -2.68
CA CYS A 15 13.84 -21.90 -3.63
C CYS A 15 14.67 -20.75 -3.04
N PRO A 16 15.40 -19.99 -3.89
CA PRO A 16 16.09 -18.78 -3.46
C PRO A 16 15.12 -17.77 -2.85
N LYS A 17 15.62 -16.88 -1.98
CA LYS A 17 14.82 -15.88 -1.28
C LYS A 17 13.99 -15.02 -2.25
N ASP A 18 14.58 -14.62 -3.38
CA ASP A 18 13.91 -13.79 -4.39
C ASP A 18 12.71 -14.48 -5.04
N CYS A 19 12.82 -15.78 -5.33
CA CYS A 19 11.71 -16.56 -5.88
C CYS A 19 10.55 -16.67 -4.87
N ARG A 20 10.86 -16.92 -3.59
CA ARG A 20 9.85 -16.93 -2.51
C ARG A 20 9.17 -15.57 -2.37
N LYS A 21 9.94 -14.48 -2.43
CA LYS A 21 9.42 -13.10 -2.39
C LYS A 21 8.49 -12.83 -3.58
N GLN A 22 8.90 -13.20 -4.79
CA GLN A 22 8.10 -12.97 -5.99
C GLN A 22 6.79 -13.76 -5.94
N ALA A 23 6.84 -15.03 -5.52
CA ALA A 23 5.64 -15.84 -5.34
C ALA A 23 4.71 -15.28 -4.25
N TYR A 24 5.27 -14.77 -3.15
CA TYR A 24 4.47 -14.07 -2.13
C TYR A 24 3.74 -12.85 -2.73
N ILE A 25 4.44 -11.99 -3.47
CA ILE A 25 3.85 -10.81 -4.08
C ILE A 25 2.76 -11.21 -5.09
N GLY A 26 3.05 -12.16 -5.98
CA GLY A 26 2.18 -12.55 -7.08
C GLY A 26 0.93 -13.34 -6.68
N LEU A 27 0.98 -14.11 -5.58
CA LEU A 27 -0.14 -14.95 -5.15
C LEU A 27 -0.86 -14.40 -3.91
N ILE A 28 -0.10 -14.11 -2.85
CA ILE A 28 -0.66 -13.68 -1.56
C ILE A 28 -0.91 -12.17 -1.59
N GLY A 29 0.08 -11.41 -2.06
CA GLY A 29 0.01 -9.96 -2.16
C GLY A 29 -1.16 -9.52 -3.05
N SER A 30 -1.25 -10.08 -4.26
CA SER A 30 -2.34 -9.79 -5.21
C SER A 30 -3.74 -10.08 -4.63
N LEU A 31 -3.93 -11.21 -3.95
CA LEU A 31 -5.21 -11.56 -3.33
C LEU A 31 -5.61 -10.59 -2.21
N LEU A 32 -4.64 -10.22 -1.36
CA LEU A 32 -4.88 -9.26 -0.26
C LEU A 32 -5.14 -7.85 -0.78
N GLU A 33 -4.43 -7.44 -1.84
CA GLU A 33 -4.61 -6.13 -2.45
C GLU A 33 -5.92 -6.02 -3.22
N TYR A 34 -6.32 -7.06 -3.95
CA TYR A 34 -7.58 -7.08 -4.68
C TYR A 34 -8.78 -6.80 -3.77
N ALA A 35 -8.83 -7.46 -2.60
CA ALA A 35 -9.92 -7.28 -1.64
C ALA A 35 -9.85 -5.94 -0.87
N SER A 36 -8.70 -5.26 -0.88
CA SER A 36 -8.45 -4.11 0.00
C SER A 36 -9.28 -2.86 -0.28
N ILE A 37 -9.73 -2.68 -1.53
CA ILE A 37 -10.54 -1.52 -1.92
C ILE A 37 -11.96 -1.66 -1.37
N VAL A 38 -12.50 -2.87 -1.38
CA VAL A 38 -13.86 -3.17 -0.91
C VAL A 38 -13.87 -3.36 0.60
N TRP A 39 -12.86 -4.02 1.15
CA TRP A 39 -12.76 -4.33 2.56
C TRP A 39 -11.44 -3.84 3.17
N ASP A 40 -11.52 -2.70 3.85
CA ASP A 40 -10.43 -2.20 4.70
C ASP A 40 -10.89 -2.19 6.17
N PRO A 41 -10.40 -3.12 7.00
CA PRO A 41 -10.85 -3.24 8.38
C PRO A 41 -10.41 -2.03 9.21
N TYR A 42 -11.32 -1.53 10.05
CA TYR A 42 -11.05 -0.43 10.98
C TYR A 42 -10.69 -0.91 12.40
N LEU A 43 -11.06 -2.14 12.77
CA LEU A 43 -10.73 -2.68 14.09
C LEU A 43 -9.28 -3.16 14.13
N ILE A 44 -8.58 -2.78 15.19
CA ILE A 44 -7.16 -3.14 15.44
C ILE A 44 -6.96 -4.66 15.38
N LYS A 45 -7.93 -5.45 15.90
CA LYS A 45 -7.86 -6.93 15.87
C LYS A 45 -7.75 -7.49 14.45
N ASP A 46 -8.48 -6.91 13.51
CA ASP A 46 -8.58 -7.40 12.13
C ASP A 46 -7.37 -6.91 11.32
N ILE A 47 -6.92 -5.68 11.57
CA ILE A 47 -5.65 -5.15 11.04
C ILE A 47 -4.49 -6.06 11.47
N ASN A 48 -4.41 -6.37 12.77
CA ASN A 48 -3.38 -7.27 13.30
C ASN A 48 -3.48 -8.68 12.71
N ALA A 49 -4.68 -9.19 12.45
CA ALA A 49 -4.87 -10.48 11.80
C ALA A 49 -4.31 -10.50 10.35
N LEU A 50 -4.49 -9.42 9.60
CA LEU A 50 -3.91 -9.27 8.26
C LEU A 50 -2.39 -9.14 8.31
N GLU A 51 -1.86 -8.30 9.21
CA GLU A 51 -0.42 -8.12 9.39
C GLU A 51 0.26 -9.43 9.81
N ARG A 52 -0.40 -10.28 10.61
CA ARG A 52 0.11 -11.63 10.95
C ARG A 52 0.38 -12.49 9.71
N ALA A 53 -0.43 -12.39 8.66
CA ALA A 53 -0.21 -13.13 7.42
C ALA A 53 1.07 -12.65 6.72
N GLN A 54 1.30 -11.34 6.65
CA GLN A 54 2.54 -10.77 6.11
C GLN A 54 3.76 -11.18 6.97
N ARG A 55 3.67 -11.05 8.30
CA ARG A 55 4.73 -11.46 9.24
C ARG A 55 5.13 -12.91 9.05
N GLN A 56 4.16 -13.80 8.88
CA GLN A 56 4.41 -15.21 8.61
C GLN A 56 5.10 -15.42 7.25
N ALA A 57 4.66 -14.70 6.21
CA ALA A 57 5.29 -14.78 4.90
C ALA A 57 6.75 -14.29 4.91
N LEU A 58 7.04 -13.18 5.58
CA LEU A 58 8.40 -12.65 5.74
C LEU A 58 9.35 -13.70 6.34
N ARG A 59 8.91 -14.39 7.39
CA ARG A 59 9.67 -15.49 8.01
C ARG A 59 9.93 -16.63 7.03
N ILE A 60 8.92 -17.01 6.24
CA ILE A 60 9.06 -18.07 5.24
C ILE A 60 10.01 -17.66 4.12
N ILE A 61 9.99 -16.39 3.69
CA ILE A 61 10.88 -15.87 2.66
C ILE A 61 12.32 -15.81 3.16
N SER A 62 12.55 -15.28 4.37
CA SER A 62 13.88 -15.13 4.93
C SER A 62 14.46 -16.45 5.45
N GLY A 63 13.62 -17.40 5.82
CA GLY A 63 14.03 -18.66 6.47
C GLY A 63 14.40 -18.50 7.94
N ASP A 64 14.24 -17.29 8.51
CA ASP A 64 14.51 -17.01 9.91
C ASP A 64 13.24 -17.23 10.74
N TYR A 65 13.30 -18.21 11.63
CA TYR A 65 12.23 -18.57 12.56
C TYR A 65 12.61 -18.32 14.02
N THR A 66 13.84 -17.86 14.28
CA THR A 66 14.43 -17.77 15.61
C THR A 66 14.05 -16.44 16.25
N SER A 67 14.11 -15.34 15.50
CA SER A 67 13.76 -14.01 16.01
C SER A 67 12.25 -13.78 15.98
N ARG A 68 11.64 -13.61 17.17
CA ARG A 68 10.20 -13.32 17.32
C ARG A 68 9.89 -11.85 17.61
N GLU A 69 10.92 -11.04 17.82
CA GLU A 69 10.81 -9.63 18.21
C GLU A 69 10.29 -8.75 17.07
N GLU A 70 9.62 -7.64 17.39
CA GLU A 70 9.07 -6.73 16.37
C GLU A 70 10.17 -6.06 15.53
N ASP A 71 11.32 -5.78 16.14
CA ASP A 71 12.46 -5.19 15.44
C ASP A 71 13.03 -6.13 14.37
N SER A 72 12.98 -7.44 14.60
CA SER A 72 13.38 -8.42 13.58
C SER A 72 12.47 -8.36 12.36
N ILE A 73 11.16 -8.20 12.56
CA ILE A 73 10.18 -8.11 11.47
C ILE A 73 10.41 -6.83 10.67
N ARG A 74 10.63 -5.69 11.34
CA ARG A 74 10.94 -4.42 10.68
C ARG A 74 12.23 -4.52 9.85
N ARG A 75 13.28 -5.16 10.39
CA ARG A 75 14.52 -5.44 9.66
C ARG A 75 14.26 -6.28 8.41
N LEU A 76 13.50 -7.37 8.52
CA LEU A 76 13.15 -8.24 7.37
C LEU A 76 12.33 -7.50 6.31
N MET A 77 11.40 -6.63 6.72
CA MET A 77 10.64 -5.79 5.80
C MET A 77 11.55 -4.84 5.02
N ASN A 78 12.52 -4.23 5.70
CA ASN A 78 13.49 -3.34 5.07
C ASN A 78 14.44 -4.10 4.12
N GLU A 79 14.96 -5.26 4.53
CA GLU A 79 15.79 -6.14 3.69
C GLU A 79 15.04 -6.55 2.42
N LEU A 80 13.79 -6.98 2.56
CA LEU A 80 12.95 -7.41 1.44
C LEU A 80 12.31 -6.25 0.68
N LYS A 81 12.49 -4.99 1.12
CA LYS A 81 11.85 -3.78 0.54
C LYS A 81 10.33 -3.92 0.43
N LEU A 82 9.69 -4.47 1.47
CA LEU A 82 8.25 -4.66 1.54
C LEU A 82 7.62 -3.64 2.49
N GLN A 83 6.57 -2.96 2.02
CA GLN A 83 5.74 -2.08 2.85
C GLN A 83 4.75 -2.87 3.70
N THR A 84 4.22 -2.26 4.76
CA THR A 84 3.12 -2.84 5.55
C THR A 84 1.86 -3.00 4.71
N LEU A 85 1.03 -4.01 5.02
CA LEU A 85 -0.24 -4.20 4.33
C LEU A 85 -1.14 -2.97 4.53
N GLU A 86 -1.14 -2.37 5.72
CA GLU A 86 -1.87 -1.12 5.98
C GLU A 86 -1.51 -0.01 4.97
N ASN A 87 -0.21 0.26 4.77
CA ASN A 87 0.23 1.29 3.84
C ASN A 87 -0.15 0.97 2.38
N ARG A 88 -0.09 -0.31 2.00
CA ARG A 88 -0.49 -0.77 0.65
C ARG A 88 -2.00 -0.64 0.43
N ARG A 89 -2.82 -0.98 1.43
CA ARG A 89 -4.28 -0.77 1.39
C ARG A 89 -4.62 0.71 1.30
N ARG A 90 -3.95 1.54 2.11
CA ARG A 90 -4.10 3.00 2.06
C ARG A 90 -3.76 3.57 0.69
N HIS A 91 -2.65 3.15 0.08
CA HIS A 91 -2.30 3.53 -1.29
C HIS A 91 -3.38 3.10 -2.28
N SER A 92 -3.79 1.83 -2.25
CA SER A 92 -4.79 1.28 -3.16
C SER A 92 -6.12 2.03 -3.08
N LYS A 93 -6.58 2.33 -1.84
CA LYS A 93 -7.78 3.13 -1.58
C LYS A 93 -7.66 4.55 -2.11
N LEU A 94 -6.54 5.23 -1.86
CA LEU A 94 -6.31 6.60 -2.35
C LEU A 94 -6.22 6.65 -3.88
N THR A 95 -5.51 5.71 -4.49
CA THR A 95 -5.43 5.59 -5.96
C THR A 95 -6.80 5.32 -6.56
N PHE A 96 -7.61 4.47 -5.93
CA PHE A 96 -8.96 4.19 -6.37
C PHE A 96 -9.85 5.45 -6.28
N LEU A 97 -9.85 6.13 -5.14
CA LEU A 97 -10.61 7.39 -4.96
C LEU A 97 -10.18 8.45 -5.97
N TYR A 98 -8.88 8.61 -6.23
CA TYR A 98 -8.38 9.51 -7.26
C TYR A 98 -8.96 9.19 -8.65
N LYS A 99 -9.03 7.90 -9.01
CA LYS A 99 -9.60 7.46 -10.29
C LYS A 99 -11.11 7.70 -10.37
N VAL A 100 -11.85 7.44 -9.29
CA VAL A 100 -13.30 7.70 -9.23
C VAL A 100 -13.60 9.18 -9.45
N VAL A 101 -12.87 10.04 -8.73
CA VAL A 101 -13.01 11.49 -8.82
C VAL A 101 -12.53 12.06 -10.17
N GLY A 102 -11.57 11.41 -10.80
CA GLY A 102 -11.11 11.76 -12.15
C GLY A 102 -11.96 11.19 -13.28
N GLU A 103 -13.14 10.62 -12.98
CA GLU A 103 -14.03 9.94 -13.94
C GLU A 103 -13.34 8.80 -14.74
N LEU A 104 -12.24 8.26 -14.22
CA LEU A 104 -11.51 7.15 -14.83
C LEU A 104 -12.14 5.78 -14.51
N VAL A 105 -13.17 5.78 -13.65
CA VAL A 105 -13.93 4.59 -13.26
C VAL A 105 -15.39 4.76 -13.71
N PRO A 106 -15.86 4.01 -14.72
CA PRO A 106 -17.18 4.22 -15.31
C PRO A 106 -18.35 3.76 -14.42
N ALA A 107 -18.08 3.00 -13.36
CA ALA A 107 -19.10 2.29 -12.59
C ALA A 107 -19.60 3.01 -11.33
N ILE A 108 -19.00 4.14 -10.94
CA ILE A 108 -19.31 4.82 -9.66
C ILE A 108 -19.56 6.31 -9.92
N PRO A 109 -20.76 6.85 -9.62
CA PRO A 109 -21.06 8.27 -9.79
C PRO A 109 -20.24 9.12 -8.79
N GLN A 110 -19.43 10.05 -9.31
CA GLN A 110 -18.48 10.86 -8.52
C GLN A 110 -19.18 11.71 -7.44
N ASP A 111 -20.39 12.17 -7.73
CA ASP A 111 -21.19 13.08 -6.93
C ASP A 111 -21.50 12.49 -5.55
N THR A 112 -21.53 11.16 -5.47
CA THR A 112 -21.81 10.40 -4.24
C THR A 112 -20.58 10.26 -3.33
N VAL A 113 -19.37 10.47 -3.86
CA VAL A 113 -18.11 10.18 -3.17
C VAL A 113 -17.43 11.46 -2.68
N LEU A 114 -17.03 12.33 -3.61
CA LEU A 114 -16.30 13.56 -3.33
C LEU A 114 -16.63 14.60 -4.39
N VAL A 115 -17.01 15.80 -3.96
CA VAL A 115 -17.34 16.90 -4.85
C VAL A 115 -16.13 17.82 -4.99
N ASN A 116 -15.76 18.17 -6.23
CA ASN A 116 -14.73 19.18 -6.51
C ASN A 116 -15.12 20.51 -5.86
N GLU A 117 -14.24 21.05 -5.03
CA GLU A 117 -14.38 22.39 -4.44
C GLU A 117 -13.29 23.29 -5.00
N ARG A 118 -13.63 24.56 -5.25
CA ARG A 118 -12.62 25.55 -5.63
C ARG A 118 -11.70 25.78 -4.43
N PRO A 119 -10.37 25.74 -4.60
CA PRO A 119 -9.45 25.99 -3.49
C PRO A 119 -9.65 27.41 -2.96
N LYS A 120 -9.92 27.54 -1.65
CA LYS A 120 -10.09 28.85 -0.99
C LYS A 120 -8.80 29.67 -0.93
N ARG A 121 -7.65 29.02 -1.07
CA ARG A 121 -6.32 29.66 -1.08
C ARG A 121 -5.58 29.27 -2.35
N GLN A 122 -5.02 30.27 -3.04
CA GLN A 122 -4.08 30.03 -4.14
C GLN A 122 -2.69 29.74 -3.57
N ILE A 123 -2.18 28.53 -3.79
CA ILE A 123 -0.81 28.16 -3.41
C ILE A 123 0.12 28.55 -4.56
N LYS A 124 1.09 29.43 -4.29
CA LYS A 124 2.17 29.73 -5.23
C LYS A 124 3.24 28.64 -5.13
N SER A 125 3.73 28.16 -6.27
CA SER A 125 4.87 27.25 -6.34
C SER A 125 6.11 27.93 -5.76
N LYS A 126 6.71 27.35 -4.72
CA LYS A 126 8.04 27.77 -4.27
C LYS A 126 9.10 27.11 -5.16
N GLN A 127 9.85 27.92 -5.89
CA GLN A 127 11.12 27.48 -6.47
C GLN A 127 12.21 27.70 -5.41
N PHE A 128 12.91 26.63 -5.04
CA PHE A 128 14.12 26.76 -4.22
C PHE A 128 15.30 26.95 -5.19
N SER A 129 16.01 28.07 -5.11
CA SER A 129 17.33 28.17 -5.72
C SER A 129 18.33 27.38 -4.85
N ASP A 130 19.40 26.85 -5.46
CA ASP A 130 20.57 26.29 -4.75
C ASP A 130 20.44 24.87 -4.17
N TYR A 131 19.67 23.98 -4.80
CA TYR A 131 19.69 22.55 -4.49
C TYR A 131 19.94 21.70 -5.74
N LYS A 132 20.81 20.70 -5.62
CA LYS A 132 21.03 19.68 -6.66
C LYS A 132 20.24 18.42 -6.30
N THR A 133 19.20 18.11 -7.05
CA THR A 133 18.56 16.79 -7.01
C THR A 133 19.07 15.92 -8.16
N THR A 134 19.30 14.65 -7.88
CA THR A 134 19.57 13.63 -8.91
C THR A 134 18.28 12.99 -9.42
N ASN A 135 17.14 13.28 -8.78
CA ASN A 135 15.85 12.67 -9.07
C ASN A 135 15.05 13.53 -10.07
N ILE A 136 14.75 12.96 -11.24
CA ILE A 136 14.01 13.61 -12.33
C ILE A 136 12.59 14.03 -11.91
N VAL A 137 11.99 13.33 -10.95
CA VAL A 137 10.64 13.61 -10.43
C VAL A 137 10.59 14.93 -9.65
N ASP A 138 11.67 15.31 -8.97
CA ASP A 138 11.72 16.50 -8.09
C ASP A 138 11.79 17.84 -8.86
N ARG A 139 11.85 17.80 -10.20
CA ARG A 139 11.75 19.01 -11.05
C ARG A 139 10.30 19.46 -11.25
N PHE A 140 9.31 18.63 -10.91
CA PHE A 140 7.90 19.02 -10.99
C PHE A 140 7.46 19.69 -9.69
N VAL A 141 7.02 20.95 -9.75
CA VAL A 141 6.35 21.57 -8.62
C VAL A 141 4.91 21.07 -8.56
N GLN A 142 4.62 20.21 -7.58
CA GLN A 142 3.26 19.76 -7.32
C GLN A 142 2.53 20.77 -6.43
N ASN A 143 1.78 21.69 -7.04
CA ASN A 143 0.78 22.45 -6.30
C ASN A 143 -0.49 21.60 -6.17
N ASN A 144 -0.91 21.30 -4.94
CA ASN A 144 -2.20 20.67 -4.67
C ASN A 144 -3.33 21.68 -4.98
N SER A 145 -3.69 21.81 -6.26
CA SER A 145 -4.75 22.69 -6.76
C SER A 145 -6.14 22.05 -6.70
N LYS A 146 -6.20 20.72 -6.59
CA LYS A 146 -7.46 19.95 -6.49
C LYS A 146 -7.90 19.91 -5.03
N CYS A 147 -9.07 20.46 -4.73
CA CYS A 147 -9.69 20.43 -3.41
C CYS A 147 -11.03 19.70 -3.52
N PHE A 148 -11.36 18.89 -2.52
CA PHE A 148 -12.56 18.06 -2.50
C PHE A 148 -13.25 18.16 -1.15
N LYS A 149 -14.58 18.11 -1.18
CA LYS A 149 -15.42 18.03 0.02
C LYS A 149 -16.28 16.77 -0.02
N ILE A 150 -16.58 16.25 1.18
CA ILE A 150 -17.52 15.16 1.35
C ILE A 150 -18.93 15.74 1.21
N PRO A 151 -19.81 15.17 0.37
CA PRO A 151 -21.19 15.63 0.26
C PRO A 151 -21.94 15.47 1.60
N PRO A 152 -22.87 16.37 1.93
CA PRO A 152 -23.71 16.22 3.12
C PRO A 152 -24.55 14.94 3.04
N SER A 153 -24.69 14.24 4.17
CA SER A 153 -25.45 13.00 4.34
C SER A 153 -26.95 13.20 4.26
#